data_AF-A0AAW0DSK9-F1
#
_entry.id   AF-A0AAW0DSK9-F1
#
_cell.length_a   1.000
_cell.length_b   1.000
_cell.length_c   1.000
_cell.angle_alpha   90.00
_cell.angle_beta   90.00
_cell.angle_gamma   90.00
#
_symmetry.space_group_name_H-M   'P 1'
#
loop_
_entity.id
_entity.type
_entity.pdbx_description
1 polymer ?
#
loop_
_entity_poly.entity_id
_entity_poly.type
_entity_poly.pdbx_seq_one_letter_code
_entity_poly.pdbx_strand_id
1 'polypeptide(L)'
;MGYSASALSFLLEDLGKTVIVTGAQIPLSQLRNDATDNLMGALTIAGHYIIPECSLYFNHTLFRGNRVSKMSSYDLNAFDSPNFAPLVKVGIDIVVNWNDVIRPASLRRFKAHKEMSPHVATLRLFPGITAATVRAFFMPPMRGIVLETFGSGNAPQRADLMAAIKEACDRGVIVVAISQCARGSVSDAYETGRTLQQAGVVPGGDMTPECALAKLSYLLSKPELSVEEVRKLMGVPLRGELTRPSGSAPPSQITIEKNLENLQGVLSRFISLSQATTKNPSIVVSDIDNTSQDAAAPWSWTAAEASSTQAVLFPFLVHLAVSKKNVDALKYCLDTSEVGGLMNCLEPGSGKTPLHIAALNGHTGCIDVLLRAGALVHLRDSLGHTALYYAARQNHLEAVEMLVAAGATLSGSDGAFAKLAQGSSEDILKTWAVAGLKMS
;
A
#
# COMPACT_ATOMS: atom_id res chain seq x y z
N MET A 1 12.37 -9.34 -14.70
CA MET A 1 11.07 -9.15 -14.01
C MET A 1 11.24 -8.36 -12.71
N GLY A 2 12.05 -8.82 -11.75
CA GLY A 2 12.29 -8.08 -10.48
C GLY A 2 12.73 -6.62 -10.66
N TYR A 3 13.70 -6.35 -11.54
CA TYR A 3 14.11 -4.98 -11.91
C TYR A 3 12.97 -4.14 -12.47
N SER A 4 12.18 -4.68 -13.41
CA SER A 4 11.07 -3.96 -14.04
C SER A 4 9.96 -3.68 -13.04
N ALA A 5 9.59 -4.65 -12.20
CA ALA A 5 8.60 -4.47 -11.15
C ALA A 5 9.05 -3.42 -10.12
N SER A 6 10.33 -3.45 -9.74
CA SER A 6 10.94 -2.45 -8.85
C SER A 6 10.92 -1.05 -9.46
N ALA A 7 11.31 -0.90 -10.73
CA ALA A 7 11.30 0.38 -11.43
C ALA A 7 9.87 0.95 -11.55
N LEU A 8 8.91 0.13 -11.97
CA LEU A 8 7.50 0.54 -12.09
C LEU A 8 6.91 0.96 -10.74
N SER A 9 7.29 0.35 -9.62
CA SER A 9 6.86 0.79 -8.28
C SER A 9 7.21 2.25 -8.00
N PHE A 10 8.35 2.77 -8.51
CA PHE A 10 8.75 4.17 -8.34
C PHE A 10 8.22 5.08 -9.44
N LEU A 11 8.20 4.61 -10.69
CA LEU A 11 7.77 5.40 -11.85
C LEU A 11 6.26 5.70 -11.84
N LEU A 12 5.46 4.82 -11.25
CA LEU A 12 4.01 4.97 -11.12
C LEU A 12 3.66 5.59 -9.76
N GLU A 13 3.77 6.92 -9.65
CA GLU A 13 3.44 7.62 -8.40
C GLU A 13 1.94 7.80 -8.22
N ASP A 14 1.52 7.75 -6.95
CA ASP A 14 0.11 7.87 -6.55
C ASP A 14 -0.78 6.90 -7.37
N LEU A 15 -0.28 5.67 -7.54
CA LEU A 15 -0.96 4.59 -8.23
C LEU A 15 -2.24 4.22 -7.47
N GLY A 16 -3.39 4.26 -8.14
CA GLY A 16 -4.69 3.90 -7.57
C GLY A 16 -5.29 2.60 -8.13
N LYS A 17 -4.52 1.85 -8.90
CA LYS A 17 -4.96 0.63 -9.62
C LYS A 17 -3.92 -0.48 -9.52
N THR A 18 -4.38 -1.71 -9.68
CA THR A 18 -3.52 -2.89 -9.67
C THR A 18 -2.67 -2.99 -10.93
N VAL A 19 -1.34 -3.06 -10.75
CA VAL A 19 -0.40 -3.32 -11.85
C VAL A 19 0.34 -4.60 -11.52
N ILE A 20 0.20 -5.62 -12.38
CA ILE A 20 0.81 -6.94 -12.16
C ILE A 20 1.78 -7.22 -13.29
N VAL A 21 3.04 -7.45 -12.93
CA VAL A 21 4.05 -8.03 -13.80
C VAL A 21 3.98 -9.55 -13.64
N THR A 22 3.85 -10.28 -14.74
CA THR A 22 3.87 -11.75 -14.73
C THR A 22 4.65 -12.28 -15.92
N GLY A 23 4.82 -13.59 -16.00
CA GLY A 23 5.50 -14.28 -17.09
C GLY A 23 5.46 -15.78 -16.89
N ALA A 24 6.35 -16.49 -17.58
CA ALA A 24 6.43 -17.95 -17.51
C ALA A 24 7.86 -18.42 -17.76
N GLN A 25 8.20 -19.61 -17.29
CA GLN A 25 9.42 -20.31 -17.71
C GLN A 25 9.18 -21.04 -19.03
N ILE A 26 7.97 -21.59 -19.22
CA ILE A 26 7.59 -22.35 -20.41
C ILE A 26 6.64 -21.50 -21.27
N PRO A 27 6.90 -21.34 -22.59
CA PRO A 27 6.03 -20.60 -23.49
C PRO A 27 4.59 -21.12 -23.49
N LEU A 28 3.63 -20.19 -23.58
CA LEU A 28 2.19 -20.47 -23.62
C LEU A 28 1.78 -21.44 -24.74
N SER A 29 2.54 -21.48 -25.84
CA SER A 29 2.28 -22.35 -26.98
C SER A 29 2.53 -23.84 -26.72
N GLN A 30 3.23 -24.18 -25.62
CA GLN A 30 3.50 -25.58 -25.28
C GLN A 30 2.33 -26.18 -24.50
N LEU A 31 2.01 -27.46 -24.72
CA LEU A 31 0.88 -28.12 -24.06
C LEU A 31 0.94 -28.07 -22.54
N ARG A 32 2.12 -28.32 -21.96
CA ARG A 32 2.36 -28.22 -20.52
C ARG A 32 3.20 -26.98 -20.26
N ASN A 33 2.59 -25.95 -19.69
CA ASN A 33 3.25 -24.68 -19.38
C ASN A 33 2.70 -24.06 -18.11
N ASP A 34 3.48 -23.17 -17.48
CA ASP A 34 3.08 -22.35 -16.34
C ASP A 34 2.47 -20.99 -16.77
N ALA A 35 2.57 -20.64 -18.05
CA ALA A 35 2.09 -19.37 -18.58
C ALA A 35 0.57 -19.21 -18.45
N THR A 36 -0.20 -20.27 -18.67
CA THR A 36 -1.67 -20.23 -18.57
C THR A 36 -2.09 -19.84 -17.16
N ASP A 37 -1.58 -20.54 -16.15
CA ASP A 37 -1.96 -20.31 -14.75
C ASP A 37 -1.46 -18.96 -14.24
N ASN A 38 -0.24 -18.57 -14.61
CA ASN A 38 0.33 -17.26 -14.27
C ASN A 38 -0.49 -16.12 -14.88
N LEU A 39 -0.84 -16.21 -16.18
CA LEU A 39 -1.62 -15.19 -16.85
C LEU A 39 -3.06 -15.11 -16.31
N MET A 40 -3.73 -16.25 -16.14
CA MET A 40 -5.09 -16.29 -15.61
C MET A 40 -5.15 -15.76 -14.18
N GLY A 41 -4.22 -16.14 -13.31
CA GLY A 41 -4.16 -15.64 -11.95
C GLY A 41 -3.91 -14.14 -11.88
N ALA A 42 -2.97 -13.63 -12.69
CA ALA A 42 -2.74 -12.19 -12.80
C ALA A 42 -3.98 -11.42 -13.26
N LEU A 43 -4.68 -11.89 -14.30
CA LEU A 43 -5.90 -11.27 -14.79
C LEU A 43 -7.04 -11.33 -13.77
N THR A 44 -7.18 -12.46 -13.08
CA THR A 44 -8.21 -12.65 -12.04
C THR A 44 -8.00 -11.68 -10.90
N ILE A 45 -6.75 -11.55 -10.42
CA ILE A 45 -6.41 -10.63 -9.34
C ILE A 45 -6.63 -9.18 -9.79
N ALA A 46 -6.08 -8.78 -10.95
CA ALA A 46 -6.20 -7.41 -11.45
C ALA A 46 -7.65 -7.00 -11.77
N GLY A 47 -8.49 -7.96 -12.16
CA GLY A 47 -9.90 -7.72 -12.49
C GLY A 47 -10.83 -7.63 -11.28
N HIS A 48 -10.55 -8.37 -10.20
CA HIS A 48 -11.45 -8.47 -9.05
C HIS A 48 -10.96 -7.70 -7.82
N TYR A 49 -9.67 -7.41 -7.73
CA TYR A 49 -9.07 -6.75 -6.57
C TYR A 49 -8.37 -5.46 -6.98
N ILE A 50 -8.58 -4.41 -6.18
CA ILE A 50 -7.83 -3.16 -6.31
C ILE A 50 -6.73 -3.15 -5.26
N ILE A 51 -5.55 -3.61 -5.65
CA ILE A 51 -4.29 -3.58 -4.88
C ILE A 51 -3.45 -2.49 -5.56
N PRO A 52 -3.44 -1.25 -5.04
CA PRO A 52 -2.89 -0.07 -5.74
C PRO A 52 -1.35 -0.02 -5.69
N GLU A 53 -0.72 -1.12 -6.13
CA GLU A 53 0.72 -1.32 -6.11
C GLU A 53 1.18 -1.97 -7.42
N CYS A 54 2.45 -1.74 -7.77
CA CYS A 54 3.12 -2.57 -8.76
C CYS A 54 3.56 -3.87 -8.09
N SER A 55 2.98 -4.97 -8.53
CA SER A 55 3.12 -6.32 -7.98
C SER A 55 3.72 -7.27 -8.99
N LEU A 56 4.23 -8.41 -8.52
CA LEU A 56 4.71 -9.49 -9.37
C LEU A 56 3.92 -10.76 -9.03
N TYR A 57 3.26 -11.35 -10.02
CA TYR A 57 2.52 -12.61 -9.86
C TYR A 57 3.26 -13.77 -10.52
N PHE A 58 3.56 -14.80 -9.75
CA PHE A 58 4.18 -16.03 -10.24
C PHE A 58 3.84 -17.18 -9.30
N ASN A 59 3.57 -18.36 -9.87
CA ASN A 59 3.38 -19.60 -9.10
C ASN A 59 2.37 -19.44 -7.94
N HIS A 60 1.14 -19.04 -8.29
CA HIS A 60 0.02 -18.86 -7.35
C HIS A 60 0.23 -17.82 -6.23
N THR A 61 1.26 -16.98 -6.36
CA THR A 61 1.62 -16.00 -5.33
C THR A 61 1.78 -14.61 -5.93
N LEU A 62 1.14 -13.61 -5.32
CA LEU A 62 1.34 -12.19 -5.64
C LEU A 62 2.27 -11.58 -4.60
N PHE A 63 3.38 -11.03 -5.08
CA PHE A 63 4.36 -10.33 -4.25
C PHE A 63 4.30 -8.82 -4.52
N ARG A 64 4.71 -8.04 -3.53
CA ARG A 64 5.06 -6.63 -3.75
C ARG A 64 6.24 -6.56 -4.71
N GLY A 65 6.09 -5.86 -5.84
CA GLY A 65 7.03 -5.95 -6.96
C GLY A 65 8.46 -5.52 -6.63
N ASN A 66 8.62 -4.51 -5.77
CA ASN A 66 9.92 -4.00 -5.32
C ASN A 66 10.53 -4.77 -4.12
N ARG A 67 9.98 -5.95 -3.78
CA ARG A 67 10.52 -6.86 -2.76
C ARG A 67 10.97 -8.20 -3.34
N VAL A 68 10.88 -8.38 -4.66
CA VAL A 68 11.09 -9.67 -5.32
C VAL A 68 12.48 -9.76 -5.96
N SER A 69 13.10 -10.93 -5.81
CA SER A 69 14.27 -11.35 -6.58
C SER A 69 14.03 -12.69 -7.28
N LYS A 70 14.71 -12.93 -8.40
CA LYS A 70 14.65 -14.23 -9.10
C LYS A 70 15.60 -15.22 -8.42
N MET A 71 15.04 -16.27 -7.81
CA MET A 71 15.80 -17.26 -7.04
C MET A 71 16.21 -18.47 -7.86
N SER A 72 15.43 -18.84 -8.87
CA SER A 72 15.72 -19.98 -9.74
C SER A 72 15.54 -19.62 -11.21
N SER A 73 16.48 -20.04 -12.05
CA SER A 73 16.37 -19.93 -13.50
C SER A 73 15.63 -21.11 -14.13
N TYR A 74 15.35 -22.17 -13.37
CA TYR A 74 14.82 -23.43 -13.87
C TYR A 74 13.45 -23.77 -13.28
N ASP A 75 13.29 -23.62 -11.97
CA ASP A 75 12.08 -24.04 -11.27
C ASP A 75 10.87 -23.15 -11.64
N LEU A 76 9.68 -23.75 -11.56
CA LEU A 76 8.41 -23.04 -11.65
C LEU A 76 8.19 -22.10 -10.45
N ASN A 77 8.85 -22.36 -9.32
CA ASN A 77 8.92 -21.41 -8.21
C ASN A 77 10.14 -20.49 -8.38
N ALA A 78 10.10 -19.64 -9.41
CA ALA A 78 11.27 -18.89 -9.87
C ALA A 78 11.60 -17.63 -9.03
N PHE A 79 10.62 -17.09 -8.32
CA PHE A 79 10.69 -15.79 -7.65
C PHE A 79 10.35 -15.93 -6.17
N ASP A 80 10.99 -15.11 -5.33
CA ASP A 80 10.69 -15.03 -3.91
C ASP A 80 10.80 -13.59 -3.39
N SER A 81 10.19 -13.33 -2.25
CA SER A 81 10.23 -12.08 -1.50
C SER A 81 10.80 -12.34 -0.11
N PRO A 82 12.15 -12.40 0.02
CA PRO A 82 12.80 -12.98 1.20
C PRO A 82 12.59 -12.17 2.50
N ASN A 83 12.36 -10.86 2.38
CA ASN A 83 12.25 -9.93 3.50
C ASN A 83 10.82 -9.39 3.70
N PHE A 84 9.83 -9.84 2.92
CA PHE A 84 8.46 -9.34 3.01
C PHE A 84 7.44 -10.41 2.61
N ALA A 85 6.32 -10.50 3.33
CA ALA A 85 5.30 -11.50 3.06
C ALA A 85 4.60 -11.27 1.69
N PRO A 86 4.08 -12.32 1.04
CA PRO A 86 3.23 -12.16 -0.13
C PRO A 86 1.97 -11.33 0.16
N LEU A 87 1.55 -10.53 -0.82
CA LEU A 87 0.30 -9.75 -0.76
C LEU A 87 -0.93 -10.63 -0.99
N VAL A 88 -0.81 -11.63 -1.87
CA VAL A 88 -1.92 -12.57 -2.17
C VAL A 88 -1.37 -13.98 -2.31
N LYS A 89 -2.12 -14.95 -1.76
CA LYS A 89 -1.94 -16.37 -2.05
C LYS A 89 -3.19 -16.90 -2.74
N VAL A 90 -3.00 -17.57 -3.86
CA VAL A 90 -4.06 -18.19 -4.66
C VAL A 90 -4.07 -19.68 -4.33
N GLY A 91 -5.11 -20.16 -3.67
CA GLY A 91 -5.38 -21.57 -3.44
C GLY A 91 -6.77 -21.93 -3.97
N ILE A 92 -7.51 -22.73 -3.20
CA ILE A 92 -8.97 -22.88 -3.41
C ILE A 92 -9.64 -21.51 -3.30
N ASP A 93 -9.25 -20.75 -2.26
CA ASP A 93 -9.63 -19.36 -2.06
C ASP A 93 -8.47 -18.42 -2.44
N ILE A 94 -8.81 -17.20 -2.84
CA ILE A 94 -7.85 -16.12 -3.04
C ILE A 94 -7.76 -15.32 -1.73
N VAL A 95 -6.64 -15.44 -1.03
CA VAL A 95 -6.42 -14.77 0.26
C VAL A 95 -5.55 -13.55 0.06
N VAL A 96 -6.13 -12.37 0.27
CA VAL A 96 -5.42 -11.07 0.19
C VAL A 96 -5.05 -10.60 1.59
N ASN A 97 -3.78 -10.26 1.80
CA ASN A 97 -3.30 -9.68 3.03
C ASN A 97 -3.45 -8.15 3.01
N TRP A 98 -4.66 -7.68 3.32
CA TRP A 98 -5.02 -6.26 3.28
C TRP A 98 -4.29 -5.37 4.28
N ASN A 99 -3.65 -5.94 5.31
CA ASN A 99 -2.87 -5.18 6.28
C ASN A 99 -1.54 -4.72 5.68
N ASP A 100 -0.97 -5.53 4.80
CA ASP A 100 0.31 -5.25 4.15
C ASP A 100 0.17 -4.42 2.87
N VAL A 101 -1.03 -4.35 2.27
CA VAL A 101 -1.30 -3.54 1.08
C VAL A 101 -1.21 -2.04 1.40
N ILE A 102 -0.31 -1.34 0.70
CA ILE A 102 -0.15 0.11 0.78
C ILE A 102 -1.31 0.77 0.06
N ARG A 103 -1.88 1.81 0.68
CA ARG A 103 -2.96 2.62 0.12
C ARG A 103 -2.52 4.07 0.00
N PRO A 104 -2.82 4.78 -1.10
CA PRO A 104 -2.59 6.21 -1.19
C PRO A 104 -3.47 6.95 -0.17
N ALA A 105 -2.86 7.59 0.83
CA ALA A 105 -3.54 8.43 1.82
C ALA A 105 -3.56 9.92 1.42
N SER A 106 -2.83 10.30 0.38
CA SER A 106 -2.74 11.67 -0.12
C SER A 106 -3.69 11.90 -1.29
N LEU A 107 -4.40 13.03 -1.28
CA LEU A 107 -5.24 13.53 -2.39
C LEU A 107 -4.35 14.03 -3.55
N ARG A 108 -3.64 13.12 -4.21
CA ARG A 108 -2.77 13.44 -5.34
C ARG A 108 -3.16 12.58 -6.53
N ARG A 109 -3.12 13.20 -7.71
CA ARG A 109 -3.38 12.52 -8.98
C ARG A 109 -2.18 11.66 -9.38
N PHE A 110 -2.48 10.49 -9.94
CA PHE A 110 -1.50 9.59 -10.56
C PHE A 110 -0.54 10.31 -11.51
N LYS A 111 0.76 10.02 -11.38
CA LYS A 111 1.83 10.53 -12.26
C LYS A 111 2.72 9.39 -12.73
N ALA A 112 2.90 9.31 -14.05
CA ALA A 112 3.84 8.38 -14.67
C ALA A 112 5.13 9.12 -15.04
N HIS A 113 6.23 8.77 -14.38
CA HIS A 113 7.57 9.22 -14.74
C HIS A 113 8.14 8.31 -15.83
N LYS A 114 8.92 8.89 -16.75
CA LYS A 114 9.52 8.15 -17.88
C LYS A 114 11.05 8.10 -17.81
N GLU A 115 11.64 8.80 -16.85
CA GLU A 115 13.08 9.02 -16.79
C GLU A 115 13.67 8.35 -15.55
N MET A 116 14.78 7.65 -15.77
CA MET A 116 15.62 7.02 -14.78
C MET A 116 17.07 7.34 -15.11
N SER A 117 17.91 7.59 -14.11
CA SER A 117 19.32 7.87 -14.34
C SER A 117 20.05 6.63 -14.85
N PRO A 118 20.68 6.65 -16.04
CA PRO A 118 21.47 5.52 -16.54
C PRO A 118 22.82 5.40 -15.82
N HIS A 119 23.23 6.43 -15.07
CA HIS A 119 24.52 6.51 -14.39
C HIS A 119 24.49 5.87 -13.00
N VAL A 120 23.95 4.66 -12.91
CA VAL A 120 23.96 3.84 -11.70
C VAL A 120 24.51 2.44 -11.98
N ALA A 121 25.10 1.80 -10.99
CA ALA A 121 25.55 0.42 -11.10
C ALA A 121 25.51 -0.31 -9.76
N THR A 122 25.58 -1.64 -9.83
CA THR A 122 25.74 -2.50 -8.64
C THR A 122 27.15 -3.06 -8.62
N LEU A 123 27.85 -2.92 -7.48
CA LEU A 123 29.15 -3.51 -7.22
C LEU A 123 29.02 -4.55 -6.10
N ARG A 124 29.25 -5.81 -6.43
CA ARG A 124 29.35 -6.88 -5.43
C ARG A 124 30.77 -6.99 -4.89
N LEU A 125 30.92 -6.85 -3.57
CA LEU A 125 32.21 -7.07 -2.91
C LEU A 125 32.58 -8.57 -2.92
N PHE A 126 33.86 -8.87 -3.08
CA PHE A 126 34.40 -10.21 -2.96
C PHE A 126 35.77 -10.17 -2.26
N PRO A 127 36.18 -11.25 -1.57
CA PRO A 127 37.50 -11.30 -0.94
C PRO A 127 38.61 -11.04 -1.95
N GLY A 128 39.48 -10.07 -1.66
CA GLY A 128 40.60 -9.71 -2.55
C GLY A 128 40.32 -8.57 -3.53
N ILE A 129 39.11 -7.98 -3.54
CA ILE A 129 38.85 -6.78 -4.34
C ILE A 129 39.85 -5.66 -4.00
N THR A 130 40.43 -5.05 -5.04
CA THR A 130 41.49 -4.04 -4.88
C THR A 130 40.91 -2.63 -4.81
N ALA A 131 41.58 -1.73 -4.10
CA ALA A 131 41.18 -0.32 -4.09
C ALA A 131 41.27 0.31 -5.49
N ALA A 132 42.18 -0.15 -6.35
CA ALA A 132 42.28 0.31 -7.74
C ALA A 132 41.03 -0.05 -8.55
N THR A 133 40.53 -1.28 -8.42
CA THR A 133 39.27 -1.72 -9.05
C THR A 133 38.09 -0.87 -8.57
N VAL A 134 38.01 -0.63 -7.26
CA VAL A 134 36.97 0.23 -6.68
C VAL A 134 37.09 1.66 -7.22
N ARG A 135 38.26 2.29 -7.19
CA ARG A 135 38.42 3.64 -7.76
C ARG A 135 37.97 3.71 -9.21
N ALA A 136 38.38 2.76 -10.05
CA ALA A 136 38.00 2.70 -11.45
C ALA A 136 36.48 2.57 -11.64
N PHE A 137 35.81 1.75 -10.82
CA PHE A 137 34.37 1.55 -10.90
C PHE A 137 33.56 2.81 -10.52
N PHE A 138 34.11 3.69 -9.67
CA PHE A 138 33.48 4.91 -9.19
C PHE A 138 33.87 6.15 -10.03
N MET A 139 34.51 5.96 -11.18
CA MET A 139 34.87 7.06 -12.08
C MET A 139 33.62 7.63 -12.79
N PRO A 140 33.64 8.92 -13.19
CA PRO A 140 32.62 9.48 -14.07
C PRO A 140 32.40 8.62 -15.32
N PRO A 141 31.17 8.49 -15.82
CA PRO A 141 29.98 9.30 -15.50
C PRO A 141 29.14 8.76 -14.33
N MET A 142 29.64 7.81 -13.51
CA MET A 142 28.85 7.18 -12.44
C MET A 142 28.39 8.19 -11.38
N ARG A 143 27.10 8.17 -11.04
CA ARG A 143 26.48 9.05 -10.00
C ARG A 143 25.97 8.29 -8.79
N GLY A 144 25.63 7.00 -8.95
CA GLY A 144 25.13 6.17 -7.85
C GLY A 144 25.62 4.74 -7.94
N ILE A 145 25.99 4.15 -6.80
CA ILE A 145 26.44 2.76 -6.72
C ILE A 145 25.70 2.04 -5.59
N VAL A 146 25.15 0.88 -5.92
CA VAL A 146 24.66 -0.09 -4.93
C VAL A 146 25.79 -1.05 -4.61
N LEU A 147 26.26 -1.05 -3.37
CA LEU A 147 27.35 -1.88 -2.89
C LEU A 147 26.79 -3.12 -2.18
N GLU A 148 26.94 -4.30 -2.76
CA GLU A 148 26.57 -5.55 -2.09
C GLU A 148 27.70 -5.99 -1.15
N THR A 149 27.42 -5.93 0.14
CA THR A 149 28.33 -6.20 1.27
C THR A 149 28.06 -7.57 1.90
N PHE A 150 29.00 -8.07 2.70
CA PHE A 150 28.87 -9.39 3.32
C PHE A 150 27.94 -9.36 4.54
N GLY A 151 27.09 -10.37 4.70
CA GLY A 151 26.28 -10.54 5.91
C GLY A 151 25.42 -9.32 6.22
N SER A 152 25.57 -8.75 7.42
CA SER A 152 24.77 -7.62 7.91
C SER A 152 25.25 -6.23 7.48
N GLY A 153 26.14 -6.12 6.47
CA GLY A 153 26.69 -4.83 6.05
C GLY A 153 28.22 -4.75 6.03
N ASN A 154 28.93 -5.87 6.09
CA ASN A 154 30.37 -5.91 6.31
C ASN A 154 31.16 -5.65 5.01
N ALA A 155 32.13 -4.75 5.08
CA ALA A 155 33.16 -4.56 4.06
C ALA A 155 34.57 -4.79 4.63
N PRO A 156 35.57 -5.12 3.79
CA PRO A 156 36.96 -5.22 4.23
C PRO A 156 37.44 -3.91 4.86
N GLN A 157 37.97 -3.96 6.08
CA GLN A 157 38.40 -2.78 6.84
C GLN A 157 39.77 -2.24 6.42
N ARG A 158 40.17 -2.46 5.16
CA ARG A 158 41.47 -2.00 4.63
C ARG A 158 41.38 -0.50 4.34
N ALA A 159 42.36 0.26 4.83
CA ALA A 159 42.31 1.73 4.80
C ALA A 159 42.25 2.31 3.38
N ASP A 160 42.96 1.69 2.43
CA ASP A 160 42.95 2.06 1.00
C ASP A 160 41.56 1.92 0.36
N LEU A 161 40.81 0.88 0.72
CA LEU A 161 39.47 0.60 0.20
C LEU A 161 38.46 1.60 0.77
N MET A 162 38.51 1.84 2.08
CA MET A 162 37.63 2.83 2.74
C MET A 162 37.92 4.25 2.22
N ALA A 163 39.19 4.59 1.99
CA ALA A 163 39.58 5.84 1.37
C ALA A 163 39.01 5.97 -0.06
N ALA A 164 39.10 4.93 -0.89
CA ALA A 164 38.53 4.94 -2.25
C ALA A 164 37.00 5.18 -2.26
N ILE A 165 36.27 4.55 -1.34
CA ILE A 165 34.81 4.74 -1.19
C ILE A 165 34.51 6.17 -0.71
N LYS A 166 35.24 6.63 0.31
CA LYS A 166 35.08 7.99 0.85
C LYS A 166 35.37 9.05 -0.20
N GLU A 167 36.46 8.92 -0.96
CA GLU A 167 36.80 9.81 -2.09
C GLU A 167 35.64 9.92 -3.08
N ALA A 168 34.94 8.82 -3.37
CA ALA A 168 33.80 8.84 -4.28
C ALA A 168 32.56 9.50 -3.66
N CYS A 169 32.26 9.22 -2.38
CA CYS A 169 31.20 9.91 -1.66
C CYS A 169 31.43 11.42 -1.61
N ASP A 170 32.66 11.85 -1.33
CA ASP A 170 33.07 13.25 -1.26
C ASP A 170 32.99 13.93 -2.66
N ARG A 171 33.18 13.19 -3.76
CA ARG A 171 32.90 13.66 -5.14
C ARG A 171 31.41 13.79 -5.48
N GLY A 172 30.51 13.37 -4.58
CA GLY A 172 29.06 13.39 -4.79
C GLY A 172 28.47 12.09 -5.36
N VAL A 173 29.25 11.00 -5.46
CA VAL A 173 28.69 9.69 -5.83
C VAL A 173 27.91 9.12 -4.65
N ILE A 174 26.66 8.73 -4.86
CA ILE A 174 25.81 8.18 -3.81
C ILE A 174 26.05 6.68 -3.72
N VAL A 175 26.49 6.21 -2.56
CA VAL A 175 26.80 4.80 -2.33
C VAL A 175 25.80 4.23 -1.34
N VAL A 176 25.14 3.14 -1.70
CA VAL A 176 24.11 2.49 -0.90
C VAL A 176 24.57 1.07 -0.58
N ALA A 177 24.74 0.73 0.69
CA ALA A 177 25.15 -0.62 1.10
C ALA A 177 23.93 -1.53 1.31
N ILE A 178 23.90 -2.67 0.62
CA ILE A 178 22.94 -3.76 0.83
C ILE A 178 23.66 -5.07 1.13
N SER A 179 22.92 -6.08 1.59
CA SER A 179 23.48 -7.40 1.86
C SER A 179 23.57 -8.25 0.59
N GLN A 180 24.60 -9.09 0.49
CA GLN A 180 24.67 -10.18 -0.49
C GLN A 180 23.76 -11.36 -0.12
N CYS A 181 23.34 -11.46 1.14
CA CYS A 181 22.45 -12.51 1.61
C CYS A 181 21.04 -12.30 1.03
N ALA A 182 20.39 -13.38 0.63
CA ALA A 182 19.02 -13.31 0.13
C ALA A 182 18.05 -12.75 1.18
N ARG A 183 18.23 -13.12 2.45
CA ARG A 183 17.43 -12.64 3.58
C ARG A 183 18.32 -11.91 4.58
N GLY A 184 17.82 -10.81 5.13
CA GLY A 184 18.51 -9.99 6.11
C GLY A 184 18.38 -8.50 5.84
N SER A 185 19.01 -7.71 6.71
CA SER A 185 19.02 -6.25 6.64
C SER A 185 20.42 -5.73 6.95
N VAL A 186 20.84 -4.66 6.27
CA VAL A 186 22.02 -3.89 6.63
C VAL A 186 21.66 -2.88 7.71
N SER A 187 22.26 -3.02 8.89
CA SER A 187 22.02 -2.15 10.05
C SER A 187 23.32 -1.52 10.56
N ASP A 188 23.16 -0.35 11.14
CA ASP A 188 24.13 0.45 11.90
C ASP A 188 24.55 -0.17 13.25
N ALA A 189 23.92 -1.26 13.68
CA ALA A 189 24.21 -1.93 14.95
C ALA A 189 25.61 -2.56 15.00
N TYR A 190 26.22 -2.86 13.85
CA TYR A 190 27.55 -3.50 13.75
C TYR A 190 28.67 -2.48 13.51
N GLU A 191 29.83 -2.70 14.14
CA GLU A 191 31.02 -1.83 14.08
C GLU A 191 31.49 -1.55 12.64
N THR A 192 31.45 -2.56 11.78
CA THR A 192 31.77 -2.51 10.34
C THR A 192 30.76 -1.72 9.50
N GLY A 193 29.49 -1.68 9.92
CA GLY A 193 28.47 -0.83 9.30
C GLY A 193 28.72 0.64 9.58
N ARG A 194 29.27 0.97 10.75
CA ARG A 194 29.64 2.34 11.12
C ARG A 194 30.81 2.87 10.29
N THR A 195 31.80 2.05 9.93
CA THR A 195 32.93 2.53 9.12
C THR A 195 32.52 2.90 7.70
N LEU A 196 31.60 2.14 7.09
CA LEU A 196 30.99 2.52 5.81
C LEU A 196 30.16 3.81 5.91
N GLN A 197 29.38 3.97 6.99
CA GLN A 197 28.62 5.20 7.22
C GLN A 197 29.53 6.42 7.42
N GLN A 198 30.63 6.27 8.15
CA GLN A 198 31.65 7.32 8.31
C GLN A 198 32.30 7.70 6.96
N ALA A 199 32.39 6.76 6.02
CA ALA A 199 32.81 7.02 4.64
C ALA A 199 31.70 7.66 3.77
N GLY A 200 30.52 7.93 4.33
CA GLY A 200 29.38 8.55 3.65
C GLY A 200 28.42 7.57 2.95
N VAL A 201 28.55 6.26 3.18
CA VAL A 201 27.69 5.24 2.59
C VAL A 201 26.34 5.18 3.30
N VAL A 202 25.26 5.09 2.54
CA VAL A 202 23.88 5.01 3.06
C VAL A 202 23.51 3.54 3.30
N PRO A 203 22.99 3.16 4.47
CA PRO A 203 22.46 1.82 4.68
C PRO A 203 21.18 1.60 3.86
N GLY A 204 21.13 0.54 3.06
CA GLY A 204 19.98 0.16 2.25
C GLY A 204 18.98 -0.75 2.96
N GLY A 205 19.20 -1.06 4.24
CA GLY A 205 18.35 -1.95 5.04
C GLY A 205 18.14 -3.31 4.40
N ASP A 206 16.87 -3.72 4.24
CA ASP A 206 16.46 -5.02 3.71
C ASP A 206 16.00 -4.96 2.23
N MET A 207 16.37 -3.90 1.50
CA MET A 207 16.09 -3.78 0.06
C MET A 207 16.82 -4.86 -0.74
N THR A 208 16.16 -5.35 -1.79
CA THR A 208 16.79 -6.22 -2.79
C THR A 208 17.74 -5.42 -3.69
N PRO A 209 18.73 -6.07 -4.35
CA PRO A 209 19.59 -5.40 -5.33
C PRO A 209 18.81 -4.71 -6.46
N GLU A 210 17.75 -5.37 -6.96
CA GLU A 210 16.89 -4.82 -8.00
C GLU A 210 16.21 -3.53 -7.56
N CYS A 211 15.71 -3.51 -6.34
CA CYS A 211 15.01 -2.36 -5.79
C CYS A 211 15.96 -1.22 -5.45
N ALA A 212 17.07 -1.50 -4.78
CA ALA A 212 18.05 -0.48 -4.41
C ALA A 212 18.56 0.26 -5.67
N LEU A 213 18.83 -0.47 -6.75
CA LEU A 213 19.27 0.11 -8.01
C LEU A 213 18.16 0.95 -8.66
N ALA A 214 16.92 0.43 -8.70
CA ALA A 214 15.77 1.16 -9.26
C ALA A 214 15.47 2.44 -8.48
N LYS A 215 15.50 2.39 -7.15
CA LYS A 215 15.28 3.54 -6.26
C LYS A 215 16.34 4.60 -6.44
N LEU A 216 17.62 4.19 -6.48
CA LEU A 216 18.74 5.10 -6.68
C LEU A 216 18.68 5.78 -8.05
N SER A 217 18.38 5.01 -9.09
CA SER A 217 18.21 5.52 -10.45
C SER A 217 17.02 6.47 -10.58
N TYR A 218 15.91 6.18 -9.90
CA TYR A 218 14.73 7.05 -9.83
C TYR A 218 15.01 8.38 -9.13
N LEU A 219 15.66 8.35 -7.96
CA LEU A 219 15.94 9.57 -7.22
C LEU A 219 16.96 10.46 -7.95
N LEU A 220 17.98 9.86 -8.58
CA LEU A 220 18.97 10.59 -9.38
C LEU A 220 18.43 11.14 -10.71
N SER A 221 17.22 10.76 -11.15
CA SER A 221 16.57 11.38 -12.31
C SER A 221 15.81 12.66 -11.96
N LYS A 222 15.66 13.00 -10.67
CA LYS A 222 14.97 14.20 -10.22
C LYS A 222 15.92 15.41 -10.18
N PRO A 223 15.76 16.40 -11.07
CA PRO A 223 16.61 17.59 -11.06
C PRO A 223 16.42 18.46 -9.81
N GLU A 224 15.28 18.35 -9.14
CA GLU A 224 14.95 19.11 -7.94
C GLU A 224 15.63 18.60 -6.65
N LEU A 225 16.27 17.42 -6.69
CA LEU A 225 16.89 16.81 -5.51
C LEU A 225 18.39 17.04 -5.46
N SER A 226 18.88 17.52 -4.32
CA SER A 226 20.31 17.55 -3.99
C SER A 226 20.85 16.16 -3.67
N VAL A 227 22.17 16.00 -3.71
CA VAL A 227 22.85 14.73 -3.37
C VAL A 227 22.52 14.30 -1.94
N GLU A 228 22.47 15.25 -1.01
CA GLU A 228 22.13 15.06 0.39
C GLU A 228 20.69 14.58 0.58
N GLU A 229 19.73 15.17 -0.16
CA GLU A 229 18.33 14.75 -0.14
C GLU A 229 18.16 13.35 -0.72
N VAL A 230 18.86 13.01 -1.81
CA VAL A 230 18.83 11.65 -2.36
C VAL A 230 19.40 10.65 -1.35
N ARG A 231 20.53 10.96 -0.68
CA ARG A 231 21.09 10.11 0.38
C ARG A 231 20.05 9.87 1.49
N LYS A 232 19.34 10.91 1.92
CA LYS A 232 18.28 10.79 2.94
C LYS A 232 17.11 9.94 2.45
N LEU A 233 16.62 10.17 1.23
CA LEU A 233 15.48 9.45 0.65
C LEU A 233 15.79 7.97 0.38
N MET A 234 17.04 7.62 0.10
CA MET A 234 17.45 6.21 -0.03
C MET A 234 17.15 5.40 1.24
N GLY A 235 17.31 5.98 2.43
CA GLY A 235 17.02 5.34 3.72
C GLY A 235 15.56 5.40 4.18
N VAL A 236 14.66 6.04 3.43
CA VAL A 236 13.24 6.19 3.79
C VAL A 236 12.38 5.30 2.88
N PRO A 237 11.45 4.48 3.41
CA PRO A 237 10.56 3.70 2.55
C PRO A 237 9.63 4.63 1.77
N LEU A 238 9.67 4.54 0.43
CA LEU A 238 8.82 5.35 -0.45
C LEU A 238 7.63 4.57 -0.99
N ARG A 239 7.80 3.27 -1.22
CA ARG A 239 6.86 2.38 -1.92
C ARG A 239 6.81 0.98 -1.27
N GLY A 240 7.12 0.88 0.03
CA GLY A 240 7.09 -0.38 0.78
C GLY A 240 8.27 -1.31 0.55
N GLU A 241 9.33 -0.82 -0.11
CA GLU A 241 10.53 -1.57 -0.48
C GLU A 241 11.50 -1.84 0.67
N LEU A 242 11.38 -1.07 1.74
CA LEU A 242 12.29 -1.05 2.88
C LEU A 242 11.48 -1.16 4.17
N THR A 243 11.90 -2.04 5.07
CA THR A 243 11.32 -2.15 6.41
C THR A 243 12.07 -1.23 7.35
N ARG A 244 11.35 -0.37 8.07
CA ARG A 244 12.00 0.44 9.12
C ARG A 244 12.39 -0.48 10.28
N PRO A 245 13.60 -0.35 10.85
CA PRO A 245 13.89 -1.01 12.11
C PRO A 245 12.84 -0.54 13.12
N SER A 246 12.09 -1.48 13.68
CA SER A 246 11.17 -1.18 14.76
C SER A 246 11.99 -0.62 15.93
N GLY A 247 11.90 0.69 16.16
CA GLY A 247 12.06 1.18 17.53
C GLY A 247 11.06 0.37 18.33
N SER A 248 11.55 -0.39 19.32
CA SER A 248 10.77 -1.34 20.11
C SER A 248 9.41 -0.77 20.46
N ALA A 249 8.38 -1.13 19.67
CA ALA A 249 7.03 -1.06 20.18
C ALA A 249 7.04 -2.07 21.33
N PRO A 250 6.64 -1.67 22.56
CA PRO A 250 6.47 -2.66 23.61
C PRO A 250 5.57 -3.77 23.05
N PRO A 251 5.83 -5.05 23.37
CA PRO A 251 4.91 -6.11 22.98
C PRO A 251 3.52 -5.62 23.37
N SER A 252 2.62 -5.57 22.39
CA SER A 252 1.23 -5.22 22.64
C SER A 252 0.66 -6.30 23.56
N GLN A 253 0.82 -6.10 24.86
CA GLN A 253 -0.08 -6.62 25.86
C GLN A 253 -1.40 -5.92 25.57
N ILE A 254 -2.14 -6.49 24.62
CA ILE A 254 -3.54 -6.15 24.41
C ILE A 254 -4.24 -6.68 25.66
N THR A 255 -4.34 -5.83 26.68
CA THR A 255 -5.04 -6.14 27.93
C THR A 255 -6.52 -6.35 27.62
N ILE A 256 -7.14 -7.34 28.25
CA ILE A 256 -8.58 -7.63 28.14
C ILE A 256 -9.43 -6.35 28.34
N GLU A 257 -8.97 -5.45 29.22
CA GLU A 257 -9.57 -4.13 29.48
C GLU A 257 -9.69 -3.26 28.23
N LYS A 258 -8.66 -3.19 27.39
CA LYS A 258 -8.67 -2.38 26.16
C LYS A 258 -9.64 -2.93 25.11
N ASN A 259 -9.80 -4.25 25.05
CA ASN A 259 -10.80 -4.90 24.20
C ASN A 259 -12.22 -4.63 24.69
N LEU A 260 -12.44 -4.63 26.01
CA LEU A 260 -13.72 -4.29 26.63
C LEU A 260 -14.11 -2.83 26.37
N GLU A 261 -13.17 -1.88 26.49
CA GLU A 261 -13.39 -0.47 26.15
C GLU A 261 -13.74 -0.28 24.67
N ASN A 262 -13.00 -0.91 23.76
CA ASN A 262 -13.29 -0.87 22.33
C ASN A 262 -14.67 -1.43 22.02
N LEU A 263 -15.08 -2.52 22.67
CA LEU A 263 -16.41 -3.11 22.51
C LEU A 263 -17.53 -2.25 23.10
N GLN A 264 -17.34 -1.65 24.27
CA GLN A 264 -18.30 -0.68 24.82
C GLN A 264 -18.45 0.53 23.90
N GLY A 265 -17.35 1.02 23.32
CA GLY A 265 -17.37 2.06 22.29
C GLY A 265 -18.12 1.63 21.03
N VAL A 266 -17.89 0.40 20.55
CA VAL A 266 -18.60 -0.17 19.39
C VAL A 266 -20.11 -0.32 19.68
N LEU A 267 -20.49 -0.86 20.84
CA LEU A 267 -21.88 -1.06 21.24
C LEU A 267 -22.63 0.26 21.46
N SER A 268 -22.00 1.22 22.15
CA SER A 268 -22.58 2.55 22.33
C SER A 268 -22.79 3.25 20.99
N ARG A 269 -21.86 3.08 20.03
CA ARG A 269 -22.02 3.65 18.69
C ARG A 269 -23.06 2.92 17.86
N PHE A 270 -23.13 1.60 17.94
CA PHE A 270 -24.18 0.82 17.32
C PHE A 270 -25.55 1.28 17.81
N ILE A 271 -25.76 1.44 19.12
CA ILE A 271 -27.00 1.96 19.70
C ILE A 271 -27.28 3.39 19.21
N SER A 272 -26.28 4.27 19.29
CA SER A 272 -26.38 5.66 18.85
C SER A 272 -26.75 5.80 17.37
N LEU A 273 -26.21 4.94 16.50
CA LEU A 273 -26.47 4.98 15.06
C LEU A 273 -27.77 4.25 14.67
N SER A 274 -28.21 3.27 15.48
CA SER A 274 -29.42 2.48 15.25
C SER A 274 -30.70 3.16 15.75
N GLN A 275 -30.59 4.19 16.60
CA GLN A 275 -31.73 5.02 16.99
C GLN A 275 -32.20 5.85 15.78
N ALA A 276 -33.25 5.37 15.11
CA ALA A 276 -34.12 6.27 14.36
C ALA A 276 -34.69 7.31 15.33
N THR A 277 -34.87 8.55 14.88
CA THR A 277 -35.60 9.60 15.61
C THR A 277 -37.06 9.17 15.82
N THR A 278 -37.29 8.29 16.78
CA THR A 278 -38.60 7.94 17.30
C THR A 278 -38.49 7.99 18.81
N LYS A 279 -39.25 8.92 19.42
CA LYS A 279 -39.52 8.88 20.85
C LYS A 279 -40.16 7.53 21.14
N ASN A 280 -39.43 6.60 21.73
CA ASN A 280 -40.00 5.38 22.29
C ASN A 280 -39.82 5.37 23.82
N PRO A 281 -40.79 4.81 24.54
CA PRO A 281 -41.05 5.11 25.94
C PRO A 281 -40.05 4.44 26.87
N SER A 282 -39.79 5.09 28.00
CA SER A 282 -38.97 4.56 29.09
C SER A 282 -39.67 3.37 29.77
N ILE A 283 -39.10 2.18 29.67
CA ILE A 283 -39.45 1.09 30.58
C ILE A 283 -38.62 1.31 31.85
N VAL A 284 -39.28 1.76 32.92
CA VAL A 284 -38.72 1.74 34.27
C VAL A 284 -38.93 0.34 34.80
N VAL A 285 -37.85 -0.44 34.92
CA VAL A 285 -37.89 -1.69 35.68
C VAL A 285 -37.66 -1.31 37.13
N SER A 286 -38.74 -1.33 37.92
CA SER A 286 -38.68 -1.24 39.39
C SER A 286 -38.32 -2.60 39.97
N ASP A 287 -37.33 -2.58 40.86
CA ASP A 287 -37.01 -3.54 41.93
C ASP A 287 -36.90 -5.03 41.53
N ILE A 288 -35.67 -5.49 41.40
CA ILE A 288 -35.32 -6.91 41.59
C ILE A 288 -34.32 -7.01 42.72
N ASP A 289 -34.77 -7.71 43.77
CA ASP A 289 -34.06 -8.01 44.98
C ASP A 289 -32.70 -8.69 44.74
N ASN A 290 -31.77 -8.26 45.56
CA ASN A 290 -30.35 -8.55 45.50
C ASN A 290 -30.03 -9.90 46.16
N THR A 291 -30.45 -11.02 45.56
CA THR A 291 -30.03 -12.37 45.98
C THR A 291 -29.96 -13.37 44.82
N SER A 292 -28.84 -13.38 44.09
CA SER A 292 -28.30 -14.56 43.39
C SER A 292 -26.90 -14.24 42.86
N GLN A 293 -25.93 -14.22 43.78
CA GLN A 293 -24.55 -14.52 43.41
C GLN A 293 -24.46 -16.04 43.16
N ASP A 294 -23.71 -16.41 42.12
CA ASP A 294 -23.39 -17.77 41.66
C ASP A 294 -24.37 -18.46 40.69
N ALA A 295 -24.37 -18.01 39.42
CA ALA A 295 -24.40 -18.90 38.24
C ALA A 295 -24.29 -18.12 36.90
N ALA A 296 -23.23 -17.33 36.70
CA ALA A 296 -22.76 -17.00 35.35
C ALA A 296 -21.30 -16.58 35.43
N ALA A 297 -20.39 -17.45 35.01
CA ALA A 297 -19.01 -17.03 34.77
C ALA A 297 -19.04 -15.85 33.76
N PRO A 298 -18.29 -14.76 33.99
CA PRO A 298 -18.15 -13.71 32.99
C PRO A 298 -17.66 -14.37 31.71
N TRP A 299 -18.34 -14.17 30.59
CA TRP A 299 -17.88 -14.69 29.31
C TRP A 299 -16.47 -14.16 29.07
N SER A 300 -15.46 -15.01 29.30
CA SER A 300 -14.07 -14.68 29.02
C SER A 300 -13.91 -14.71 27.51
N TRP A 301 -14.27 -13.60 26.87
CA TRP A 301 -14.09 -13.42 25.44
C TRP A 301 -12.63 -13.57 25.10
N THR A 302 -12.33 -14.51 24.21
CA THR A 302 -11.00 -14.62 23.63
C THR A 302 -10.78 -13.45 22.67
N ALA A 303 -9.53 -12.98 22.54
CA ALA A 303 -9.18 -11.93 21.57
C ALA A 303 -9.59 -12.31 20.13
N ALA A 304 -9.66 -13.61 19.82
CA ALA A 304 -10.13 -14.13 18.54
C ALA A 304 -11.63 -13.90 18.31
N GLU A 305 -12.47 -14.14 19.31
CA GLU A 305 -13.93 -13.88 19.23
C GLU A 305 -14.22 -12.38 19.15
N ALA A 306 -13.44 -11.55 19.85
CA ALA A 306 -13.52 -10.10 19.75
C ALA A 306 -13.19 -9.60 18.35
N SER A 307 -12.08 -10.08 17.77
CA SER A 307 -11.66 -9.73 16.41
C SER A 307 -12.67 -10.19 15.35
N SER A 308 -13.22 -11.41 15.49
CA SER A 308 -14.27 -11.93 14.60
C SER A 308 -15.54 -11.08 14.64
N THR A 309 -16.01 -10.73 15.84
CA THR A 309 -17.20 -9.88 16.00
C THR A 309 -16.98 -8.49 15.39
N GLN A 310 -15.80 -7.90 15.63
CA GLN A 310 -15.42 -6.61 15.05
C GLN A 310 -15.41 -6.66 13.52
N ALA A 311 -14.84 -7.70 12.91
CA ALA A 311 -14.80 -7.89 11.46
C ALA A 311 -16.20 -7.92 10.81
N VAL A 312 -17.22 -8.39 11.53
CA VAL A 312 -18.61 -8.42 11.06
C VAL A 312 -19.31 -7.07 11.26
N LEU A 313 -19.12 -6.43 12.42
CA LEU A 313 -19.86 -5.21 12.79
C LEU A 313 -19.32 -3.94 12.12
N PHE A 314 -17.99 -3.80 12.01
CA PHE A 314 -17.39 -2.56 11.51
C PHE A 314 -17.82 -2.21 10.08
N PRO A 315 -17.88 -3.15 9.11
CA PRO A 315 -18.38 -2.83 7.77
C PRO A 315 -19.77 -2.19 7.79
N PHE A 316 -20.69 -2.73 8.59
CA PHE A 316 -22.03 -2.17 8.73
C PHE A 316 -22.01 -0.78 9.38
N LEU A 317 -21.26 -0.62 10.47
CA LEU A 317 -21.15 0.65 11.19
C LEU A 317 -20.58 1.77 10.32
N VAL A 318 -19.61 1.47 9.46
CA VAL A 318 -19.01 2.45 8.55
C VAL A 318 -20.02 2.93 7.51
N HIS A 319 -20.76 2.02 6.87
CA HIS A 319 -21.82 2.41 5.92
C HIS A 319 -22.91 3.24 6.62
N LEU A 320 -23.31 2.86 7.83
CA LEU A 320 -24.32 3.58 8.61
C LEU A 320 -23.84 4.98 9.06
N ALA A 321 -22.60 5.09 9.55
CA ALA A 321 -21.98 6.35 9.91
C ALA A 321 -21.96 7.33 8.72
N VAL A 322 -21.57 6.84 7.55
CA VAL A 322 -21.56 7.63 6.30
C VAL A 322 -22.96 8.03 5.88
N SER A 323 -23.93 7.11 5.93
CA SER A 323 -25.33 7.38 5.60
C SER A 323 -25.94 8.47 6.50
N LYS A 324 -25.56 8.52 7.78
CA LYS A 324 -26.01 9.52 8.76
C LYS A 324 -25.16 10.81 8.79
N LYS A 325 -24.20 11.01 7.87
CA LYS A 325 -23.27 12.15 7.85
C LYS A 325 -22.46 12.29 9.16
N ASN A 326 -22.20 11.19 9.86
CA ASN A 326 -21.57 11.19 11.16
C ASN A 326 -20.06 10.94 11.04
N VAL A 327 -19.30 12.04 10.90
CA VAL A 327 -17.85 12.01 10.67
C VAL A 327 -17.08 11.44 11.87
N ASP A 328 -17.51 11.73 13.09
CA ASP A 328 -16.82 11.24 14.31
C ASP A 328 -16.99 9.73 14.49
N ALA A 329 -18.19 9.21 14.17
CA ALA A 329 -18.42 7.76 14.14
C ALA A 329 -17.48 7.08 13.14
N LEU A 330 -17.37 7.67 11.96
CA LEU A 330 -16.56 7.15 10.88
C LEU A 330 -15.08 7.12 11.25
N LYS A 331 -14.54 8.21 11.81
CA LYS A 331 -13.15 8.26 12.29
C LYS A 331 -12.89 7.19 13.35
N TYR A 332 -13.77 7.08 14.34
CA TYR A 332 -13.66 6.05 15.37
C TYR A 332 -13.61 4.63 14.79
N CYS A 333 -14.50 4.32 13.84
CA CYS A 333 -14.51 2.99 13.21
C CYS A 333 -13.23 2.70 12.42
N LEU A 334 -12.66 3.72 11.76
CA LEU A 334 -11.43 3.58 10.98
C LEU A 334 -10.17 3.50 11.87
N ASP A 335 -10.15 4.23 12.98
CA ASP A 335 -9.01 4.28 13.91
C ASP A 335 -8.95 3.04 14.84
N THR A 336 -10.12 2.50 15.22
CA THR A 336 -10.21 1.38 16.18
C THR A 336 -10.03 0.01 15.51
N SER A 337 -10.22 -0.08 14.20
CA SER A 337 -10.17 -1.36 13.50
C SER A 337 -8.73 -1.79 13.22
N GLU A 338 -8.35 -2.97 13.71
CA GLU A 338 -7.12 -3.66 13.30
C GLU A 338 -7.22 -4.27 11.89
N VAL A 339 -8.42 -4.24 11.28
CA VAL A 339 -8.71 -4.86 9.99
C VAL A 339 -8.47 -3.86 8.87
N GLY A 340 -7.37 -4.06 8.12
CA GLY A 340 -7.07 -3.28 6.92
C GLY A 340 -8.16 -3.46 5.86
N GLY A 341 -8.59 -2.35 5.25
CA GLY A 341 -9.50 -2.36 4.09
C GLY A 341 -10.94 -1.96 4.39
N LEU A 342 -11.25 -1.61 5.65
CA LEU A 342 -12.60 -1.24 6.09
C LEU A 342 -13.22 -0.07 5.31
N MET A 343 -12.43 0.93 4.91
CA MET A 343 -12.88 2.07 4.10
C MET A 343 -13.40 1.66 2.69
N ASN A 344 -13.07 0.45 2.24
CA ASN A 344 -13.45 -0.14 0.95
C ASN A 344 -14.37 -1.35 1.11
N CYS A 345 -14.94 -1.58 2.31
CA CYS A 345 -15.88 -2.68 2.50
C CYS A 345 -17.08 -2.54 1.57
N LEU A 346 -17.67 -3.67 1.16
CA LEU A 346 -18.80 -3.69 0.24
C LEU A 346 -20.09 -3.93 1.02
N GLU A 347 -21.11 -3.11 0.76
CA GLU A 347 -22.45 -3.35 1.24
C GLU A 347 -23.05 -4.58 0.54
N PRO A 348 -23.56 -5.58 1.30
CA PRO A 348 -24.18 -6.77 0.73
C PRO A 348 -25.34 -6.40 -0.22
N GLY A 349 -25.33 -6.99 -1.43
CA GLY A 349 -26.36 -6.79 -2.46
C GLY A 349 -26.06 -5.64 -3.43
N SER A 350 -25.80 -4.44 -2.92
CA SER A 350 -25.54 -3.27 -3.79
C SER A 350 -24.10 -3.21 -4.31
N GLY A 351 -23.15 -3.82 -3.60
CA GLY A 351 -21.72 -3.73 -3.91
C GLY A 351 -21.15 -2.33 -3.71
N LYS A 352 -21.89 -1.42 -3.08
CA LYS A 352 -21.44 -0.04 -2.84
C LYS A 352 -20.42 -0.02 -1.72
N THR A 353 -19.42 0.83 -1.88
CA THR A 353 -18.45 1.15 -0.82
C THR A 353 -18.96 2.32 0.02
N PRO A 354 -18.37 2.57 1.21
CA PRO A 354 -18.65 3.78 1.99
C PRO A 354 -18.49 5.05 1.15
N LEU A 355 -17.51 5.09 0.25
CA LEU A 355 -17.28 6.24 -0.63
C LEU A 355 -18.43 6.46 -1.64
N HIS A 356 -19.06 5.39 -2.14
CA HIS A 356 -20.26 5.51 -2.99
C HIS A 356 -21.43 6.14 -2.25
N ILE A 357 -21.67 5.72 -0.99
CA ILE A 357 -22.76 6.28 -0.17
C ILE A 357 -22.47 7.75 0.16
N ALA A 358 -21.22 8.07 0.52
CA ALA A 358 -20.82 9.46 0.81
C ALA A 358 -21.00 10.36 -0.42
N ALA A 359 -20.60 9.88 -1.61
CA ALA A 359 -20.72 10.60 -2.87
C ALA A 359 -22.18 10.77 -3.31
N LEU A 360 -23.01 9.74 -3.15
CA LEU A 360 -24.44 9.77 -3.48
C LEU A 360 -25.21 10.81 -2.65
N ASN A 361 -24.83 11.02 -1.39
CA ASN A 361 -25.49 11.96 -0.48
C ASN A 361 -24.78 13.33 -0.38
N GLY A 362 -23.65 13.52 -1.09
CA GLY A 362 -22.87 14.77 -1.02
C GLY A 362 -22.24 15.03 0.35
N HIS A 363 -21.91 13.98 1.11
CA HIS A 363 -21.35 14.11 2.46
C HIS A 363 -19.84 14.40 2.42
N THR A 364 -19.48 15.64 2.14
CA THR A 364 -18.10 16.07 1.85
C THR A 364 -17.11 15.75 2.97
N GLY A 365 -17.48 15.97 4.24
CA GLY A 365 -16.64 15.62 5.39
C GLY A 365 -16.38 14.11 5.53
N CYS A 366 -17.34 13.26 5.15
CA CYS A 366 -17.12 11.80 5.11
C CYS A 366 -16.21 11.41 3.93
N ILE A 367 -16.34 12.09 2.78
CA ILE A 367 -15.47 11.86 1.61
C ILE A 367 -14.01 12.18 1.97
N ASP A 368 -13.73 13.33 2.58
CA ASP A 368 -12.36 13.69 2.97
C ASP A 368 -11.74 12.65 3.93
N VAL A 369 -12.48 12.23 4.96
CA VAL A 369 -12.01 11.20 5.91
C VAL A 369 -11.74 9.87 5.21
N LEU A 370 -12.65 9.41 4.35
CA LEU A 370 -12.48 8.15 3.61
C LEU A 370 -11.28 8.20 2.68
N LEU A 371 -11.10 9.29 1.93
CA LEU A 371 -9.98 9.44 1.00
C LEU A 371 -8.64 9.51 1.73
N ARG A 372 -8.56 10.23 2.86
CA ARG A 372 -7.36 10.27 3.71
C ARG A 372 -7.05 8.92 4.35
N ALA A 373 -8.08 8.12 4.64
CA ALA A 373 -7.93 6.74 5.10
C ALA A 373 -7.51 5.77 3.98
N GLY A 374 -7.44 6.20 2.71
CA GLY A 374 -7.04 5.38 1.58
C GLY A 374 -8.19 4.66 0.87
N ALA A 375 -9.39 5.26 0.85
CA ALA A 375 -10.50 4.77 0.04
C ALA A 375 -10.20 4.86 -1.46
N LEU A 376 -10.56 3.81 -2.19
CA LEU A 376 -10.25 3.64 -3.60
C LEU A 376 -11.34 4.28 -4.46
N VAL A 377 -10.97 5.32 -5.19
CA VAL A 377 -11.89 6.12 -6.03
C VAL A 377 -12.38 5.40 -7.29
N HIS A 378 -11.75 4.29 -7.66
CA HIS A 378 -12.04 3.53 -8.87
C HIS A 378 -12.82 2.23 -8.64
N LEU A 379 -13.23 1.95 -7.39
CA LEU A 379 -14.13 0.84 -7.12
C LEU A 379 -15.47 1.05 -7.83
N ARG A 380 -16.04 -0.06 -8.30
CA ARG A 380 -17.35 -0.10 -8.95
C ARG A 380 -18.31 -0.92 -8.12
N ASP A 381 -19.55 -0.46 -8.05
CA ASP A 381 -20.63 -1.19 -7.41
C ASP A 381 -21.21 -2.29 -8.32
N SER A 382 -22.27 -2.98 -7.86
CA SER A 382 -22.93 -4.05 -8.64
C SER A 382 -23.57 -3.57 -9.95
N LEU A 383 -23.81 -2.26 -10.10
CA LEU A 383 -24.29 -1.65 -11.35
C LEU A 383 -23.11 -1.23 -12.26
N GLY A 384 -21.88 -1.43 -11.80
CA GLY A 384 -20.66 -1.06 -12.49
C GLY A 384 -20.34 0.42 -12.39
N HIS A 385 -20.92 1.17 -11.44
CA HIS A 385 -20.79 2.63 -11.35
C HIS A 385 -19.75 3.04 -10.30
N THR A 386 -19.05 4.15 -10.54
CA THR A 386 -18.07 4.70 -9.57
C THR A 386 -18.70 5.71 -8.61
N ALA A 387 -18.03 5.99 -7.49
CA ALA A 387 -18.45 7.06 -6.57
C ALA A 387 -18.56 8.43 -7.27
N LEU A 388 -17.64 8.73 -8.21
CA LEU A 388 -17.66 9.96 -9.00
C LEU A 388 -18.94 10.09 -9.85
N TYR A 389 -19.41 8.98 -10.45
CA TYR A 389 -20.66 8.96 -11.18
C TYR A 389 -21.85 9.38 -10.30
N TYR A 390 -21.94 8.86 -9.06
CA TYR A 390 -23.04 9.19 -8.17
C TYR A 390 -23.01 10.64 -7.70
N ALA A 391 -21.84 11.19 -7.37
CA ALA A 391 -21.70 12.61 -7.03
C ALA A 391 -22.13 13.51 -8.18
N ALA A 392 -21.71 13.18 -9.42
CA ALA A 392 -22.06 13.95 -10.61
C ALA A 392 -23.55 13.87 -10.94
N ARG A 393 -24.14 12.67 -10.86
CA ARG A 393 -25.57 12.44 -11.11
C ARG A 393 -26.48 13.21 -10.15
N GLN A 394 -26.08 13.33 -8.89
CA GLN A 394 -26.84 14.05 -7.86
C GLN A 394 -26.49 15.55 -7.78
N ASN A 395 -25.66 16.05 -8.71
CA ASN A 395 -25.23 17.44 -8.80
C ASN A 395 -24.49 17.95 -7.54
N HIS A 396 -23.67 17.09 -6.91
CA HIS A 396 -22.86 17.45 -5.75
C HIS A 396 -21.47 17.95 -6.20
N LEU A 397 -21.39 19.20 -6.65
CA LEU A 397 -20.17 19.79 -7.22
C LEU A 397 -18.94 19.66 -6.31
N GLU A 398 -19.05 20.01 -5.02
CA GLU A 398 -17.95 19.92 -4.06
C GLU A 398 -17.43 18.48 -3.89
N ALA A 399 -18.34 17.50 -3.89
CA ALA A 399 -17.98 16.09 -3.83
C ALA A 399 -17.26 15.63 -5.12
N VAL A 400 -17.70 16.11 -6.29
CA VAL A 400 -17.05 15.86 -7.57
C VAL A 400 -15.63 16.42 -7.58
N GLU A 401 -15.45 17.68 -7.16
CA GLU A 401 -14.14 18.33 -7.11
C GLU A 401 -13.14 17.57 -6.23
N MET A 402 -13.56 17.13 -5.03
CA MET A 402 -12.70 16.34 -4.15
C MET A 402 -12.33 14.97 -4.74
N LEU A 403 -13.29 14.28 -5.36
CA LEU A 403 -13.03 12.99 -6.00
C LEU A 403 -12.09 13.14 -7.20
N VAL A 404 -12.28 14.16 -8.03
CA VAL A 404 -11.41 14.46 -9.17
C VAL A 404 -10.00 14.86 -8.69
N ALA A 405 -9.88 15.65 -7.62
CA ALA A 405 -8.61 15.98 -7.00
C ALA A 405 -7.88 14.73 -6.47
N ALA A 406 -8.63 13.75 -5.97
CA ALA A 406 -8.12 12.42 -5.60
C ALA A 406 -7.81 11.51 -6.80
N GLY A 407 -8.00 11.98 -8.04
CA GLY A 407 -7.68 11.25 -9.26
C GLY A 407 -8.82 10.37 -9.80
N ALA A 408 -10.06 10.53 -9.32
CA ALA A 408 -11.21 9.81 -9.86
C ALA A 408 -11.45 10.17 -11.35
N THR A 409 -11.87 9.20 -12.13
CA THR A 409 -12.14 9.36 -13.56
C THR A 409 -13.39 8.60 -13.97
N LEU A 410 -14.26 9.25 -14.75
CA LEU A 410 -15.37 8.56 -15.42
C LEU A 410 -14.80 7.60 -16.48
N SER A 411 -15.10 6.31 -16.38
CA SER A 411 -14.62 5.30 -17.33
C SER A 411 -15.64 4.17 -17.49
N GLY A 412 -15.53 3.41 -18.59
CA GLY A 412 -16.39 2.23 -18.82
C GLY A 412 -17.87 2.60 -18.93
N SER A 413 -18.72 1.92 -18.16
CA SER A 413 -20.18 2.14 -18.07
C SER A 413 -20.55 3.57 -17.70
N ASP A 414 -19.78 4.23 -16.83
CA ASP A 414 -20.05 5.60 -16.37
C ASP A 414 -20.16 6.58 -17.56
N GLY A 415 -19.31 6.39 -18.57
CA GLY A 415 -19.27 7.28 -19.75
C GLY A 415 -20.51 7.17 -20.63
N ALA A 416 -21.13 6.00 -20.71
CA ALA A 416 -22.37 5.82 -21.47
C ALA A 416 -23.54 6.54 -20.78
N PHE A 417 -23.66 6.42 -19.46
CA PHE A 417 -24.70 7.09 -18.70
C PHE A 417 -24.47 8.60 -18.55
N ALA A 418 -23.22 9.03 -18.47
CA ALA A 418 -22.87 10.45 -18.42
C ALA A 418 -23.30 11.20 -19.70
N LYS A 419 -23.28 10.54 -20.88
CA LYS A 419 -23.78 11.12 -22.14
C LYS A 419 -25.28 11.40 -22.11
N LEU A 420 -26.07 10.61 -21.37
CA LEU A 420 -27.51 10.85 -21.23
C LEU A 420 -27.81 12.14 -20.44
N ALA A 421 -26.84 12.64 -19.67
CA ALA A 421 -26.99 13.89 -18.94
C ALA A 421 -26.94 15.15 -19.85
N GLN A 422 -26.55 15.01 -21.14
CA GLN A 422 -26.41 16.14 -22.08
C GLN A 422 -27.71 16.94 -22.32
N GLY A 423 -28.88 16.37 -22.02
CA GLY A 423 -30.19 17.07 -22.08
C GLY A 423 -30.62 17.76 -20.78
N SER A 424 -29.76 17.84 -19.76
CA SER A 424 -30.09 18.36 -18.43
C SER A 424 -29.86 19.88 -18.30
N SER A 425 -30.23 20.46 -17.16
CA SER A 425 -29.99 21.88 -16.86
C SER A 425 -28.50 22.25 -16.92
N GLU A 426 -28.20 23.52 -17.21
CA GLU A 426 -26.83 24.03 -17.40
C GLU A 426 -25.92 23.75 -16.19
N ASP A 427 -26.47 23.80 -14.97
CA ASP A 427 -25.70 23.54 -13.75
C ASP A 427 -25.31 22.06 -13.60
N ILE A 428 -26.17 21.14 -14.03
CA ILE A 428 -25.84 19.72 -14.07
C ILE A 428 -24.71 19.48 -15.09
N LEU A 429 -24.78 20.12 -16.26
CA LEU A 429 -23.74 20.03 -17.28
C LEU A 429 -22.39 20.54 -16.78
N LYS A 430 -22.36 21.62 -15.99
CA LYS A 430 -21.13 22.11 -15.34
C LYS A 430 -20.51 21.04 -14.43
N THR A 431 -21.32 20.41 -13.58
CA THR A 431 -20.84 19.34 -12.68
C THR A 431 -20.29 18.14 -13.46
N TRP A 432 -20.95 17.72 -14.53
CA TRP A 432 -20.46 16.64 -15.40
C TRP A 432 -19.19 17.02 -16.16
N ALA A 433 -19.05 18.29 -16.57
CA ALA A 433 -17.83 18.79 -17.19
C ALA A 433 -16.64 18.73 -16.23
N VAL A 434 -16.83 19.12 -14.96
CA VAL A 434 -15.80 18.99 -13.90
C VAL A 434 -15.43 17.53 -13.65
N ALA A 435 -16.40 16.62 -13.70
CA ALA A 435 -16.17 15.17 -13.59
C ALA A 435 -15.41 14.56 -14.79
N GLY A 436 -15.13 15.34 -15.85
CA GLY A 436 -14.34 14.93 -17.01
C GLY A 436 -15.16 14.44 -18.20
N LEU A 437 -16.47 14.74 -18.26
CA LEU A 437 -17.27 14.47 -19.45
C LEU A 437 -16.86 15.40 -20.60
N LYS A 438 -16.38 14.84 -21.71
CA LYS A 438 -16.14 15.61 -22.94
C LYS A 438 -17.49 15.93 -23.59
N MET A 439 -17.91 17.19 -23.48
CA MET A 439 -19.03 17.73 -24.25
C MET A 439 -18.60 17.79 -25.73
N SER A 440 -19.29 17.04 -26.58
CA SER A 440 -19.03 16.95 -28.02
C SER A 440 -19.71 18.06 -28.79
#